data_AF-A0A5R8Y302-F1
#
_entry.id   AF-A0A5R8Y302-F1
#
_cell.length_a   1.000
_cell.length_b   1.000
_cell.length_c   1.000
_cell.angle_alpha   90.00
_cell.angle_beta   90.00
_cell.angle_gamma   90.00
#
_symmetry.space_group_name_H-M   'P 1'
#
loop_
_entity.id
_entity.type
_entity.pdbx_description
1 polymer ?
#
loop_
_entity_poly.entity_id
_entity_poly.type
_entity_poly.pdbx_seq_one_letter_code
_entity_poly.pdbx_strand_id
1 'polypeptide(L)'
;MTTQELKKLEDNLWASANRLRATGGIKSADYAVPVLGIIFLRFADNKYSLYEEQILKEFSESQNTRNPENIEKIALRICGFYLGEKSRYEYLLNLSDSNSIAKAIKEAMEDIESWQDEKFQDILPKDNYYNIEKEDKTILPELLKTFSDIPKDASGDVFGKIYEYFLGKFALSEGQKGGEFFTPTSVVRFIVEVIEPYSGKIFDPAFILNFSKSTINPSYNKLSA
;
A
#
# COMPACT_ATOMS: atom_id res chain seq x y z
N MET A 1 12.26 -12.27 7.49
CA MET A 1 12.46 -11.05 8.31
C MET A 1 12.01 -11.35 9.74
N THR A 2 12.88 -11.10 10.73
CA THR A 2 12.55 -11.28 12.15
C THR A 2 11.70 -10.11 12.67
N THR A 3 10.99 -10.31 13.79
CA THR A 3 10.19 -9.25 14.41
C THR A 3 11.01 -8.02 14.81
N GLN A 4 12.28 -8.22 15.21
CA GLN A 4 13.18 -7.12 15.56
C GLN A 4 13.64 -6.33 14.33
N GLU A 5 13.94 -7.02 13.23
CA GLU A 5 14.27 -6.37 11.96
C GLU A 5 13.09 -5.56 11.44
N LEU A 6 11.86 -6.10 11.55
CA LEU A 6 10.65 -5.41 11.12
C LEU A 6 10.42 -4.12 11.91
N LYS A 7 10.50 -4.19 13.24
CA LYS A 7 10.37 -3.01 14.08
C LYS A 7 11.42 -1.95 13.75
N LYS A 8 12.67 -2.37 13.53
CA LYS A 8 13.75 -1.45 13.13
C LYS A 8 13.47 -0.81 11.77
N LEU A 9 12.93 -1.57 10.81
CA LEU A 9 12.52 -1.04 9.52
C LEU A 9 11.40 0.00 9.68
N GLU A 10 10.33 -0.33 10.41
CA GLU A 10 9.21 0.58 10.71
C GLU A 10 9.69 1.89 11.34
N ASP A 11 10.54 1.81 12.38
CA ASP A 11 11.10 2.97 13.06
C ASP A 11 11.99 3.82 12.13
N ASN A 12 12.81 3.18 11.28
CA ASN A 12 13.66 3.87 10.32
C ASN A 12 12.84 4.58 9.23
N LEU A 13 11.87 3.90 8.63
CA LEU A 13 10.97 4.45 7.61
C LEU A 13 10.22 5.66 8.16
N TRP A 14 9.66 5.54 9.36
CA TRP A 14 8.95 6.64 10.01
C TRP A 14 9.86 7.80 10.37
N ALA A 15 11.06 7.53 10.90
CA ALA A 15 12.00 8.59 11.22
C ALA A 15 12.39 9.39 9.96
N SER A 16 12.60 8.73 8.82
CA SER A 16 12.86 9.38 7.55
C SER A 16 11.66 10.19 7.06
N ALA A 17 10.46 9.59 7.00
CA ALA A 17 9.25 10.29 6.57
C ALA A 17 8.92 11.51 7.46
N ASN A 18 9.05 11.38 8.79
CA ASN A 18 8.77 12.48 9.70
C ASN A 18 9.81 13.61 9.61
N ARG A 19 11.08 13.31 9.27
CA ARG A 19 12.08 14.34 8.95
C ARG A 19 11.68 15.13 7.70
N LEU A 20 11.30 14.44 6.62
CA LEU A 20 10.86 15.07 5.38
C LEU A 20 9.65 15.98 5.59
N ARG A 21 8.66 15.50 6.35
CA ARG A 21 7.50 16.29 6.75
C ARG A 21 7.89 17.57 7.50
N ALA A 22 8.81 17.47 8.45
CA ALA A 22 9.26 18.59 9.25
C ALA A 22 10.03 19.62 8.41
N THR A 23 10.86 19.17 7.47
CA THR A 23 11.59 20.05 6.53
C THR A 23 10.65 20.84 5.64
N GLY A 24 9.61 20.19 5.10
CA GLY A 24 8.63 20.84 4.21
C GLY A 24 7.56 21.68 4.93
N GLY A 25 7.53 21.70 6.27
CA GLY A 25 6.49 22.43 7.02
C GLY A 25 5.06 21.91 6.82
N ILE A 26 4.89 20.67 6.36
CA ILE A 26 3.60 20.11 5.96
C ILE A 26 2.81 19.61 7.19
N LYS A 27 1.51 19.87 7.21
CA LYS A 27 0.60 19.36 8.26
C LYS A 27 0.54 17.83 8.22
N SER A 28 0.32 17.22 9.38
CA SER A 28 0.25 15.75 9.51
C SER A 28 -0.80 15.13 8.58
N ALA A 29 -2.01 15.69 8.52
CA ALA A 29 -3.10 15.19 7.70
C ALA A 29 -2.80 15.26 6.19
N ASP A 30 -2.25 16.39 5.75
CA ASP A 30 -1.91 16.61 4.34
C ASP A 30 -0.74 15.72 3.89
N TYR A 31 0.09 15.26 4.84
CA TYR A 31 1.23 14.38 4.58
C TYR A 31 0.88 12.88 4.71
N ALA A 32 -0.06 12.53 5.59
CA ALA A 32 -0.42 11.15 5.87
C ALA A 32 -0.97 10.43 4.63
N VAL A 33 -1.90 11.07 3.91
CA VAL A 33 -2.56 10.45 2.75
C VAL A 33 -1.54 10.15 1.61
N PRO A 34 -0.69 11.10 1.17
CA PRO A 34 0.36 10.83 0.18
C PRO A 34 1.33 9.72 0.57
N VAL A 35 1.76 9.69 1.84
CA VAL A 35 2.70 8.69 2.36
C VAL A 35 2.09 7.30 2.31
N LEU A 36 0.86 7.15 2.80
CA LEU A 36 0.13 5.88 2.74
C LEU A 36 -0.10 5.43 1.29
N GLY A 37 -0.35 6.36 0.37
CA GLY A 37 -0.42 6.09 -1.07
C GLY A 37 0.89 5.52 -1.62
N ILE A 38 2.04 6.10 -1.29
CA ILE A 38 3.34 5.61 -1.77
C ILE A 38 3.68 4.23 -1.17
N ILE A 39 3.31 3.98 0.09
CA ILE A 39 3.44 2.64 0.71
C ILE A 39 2.57 1.63 -0.07
N PHE A 40 1.34 2.00 -0.41
CA PHE A 40 0.45 1.17 -1.21
C PHE A 40 1.02 0.90 -2.61
N LEU A 41 1.57 1.91 -3.28
CA LEU A 41 2.21 1.75 -4.58
C LEU A 41 3.37 0.74 -4.52
N ARG A 42 4.21 0.83 -3.48
CA ARG A 42 5.29 -0.14 -3.26
C ARG A 42 4.77 -1.55 -3.01
N PHE A 43 3.67 -1.69 -2.27
CA PHE A 43 3.00 -2.96 -2.07
C PHE A 43 2.49 -3.55 -3.40
N ALA A 44 1.81 -2.73 -4.21
CA ALA A 44 1.24 -3.15 -5.48
C ALA A 44 2.36 -3.58 -6.46
N ASP A 45 3.47 -2.83 -6.51
CA ASP A 45 4.63 -3.17 -7.34
C ASP A 45 5.34 -4.45 -6.91
N ASN A 46 5.58 -4.63 -5.61
CA ASN A 46 6.15 -5.88 -5.09
C ASN A 46 5.25 -7.07 -5.39
N LYS A 47 3.93 -6.91 -5.18
CA LYS A 47 2.95 -7.98 -5.43
C LYS A 47 2.89 -8.33 -6.91
N TYR A 48 2.82 -7.34 -7.80
CA TYR A 48 2.83 -7.56 -9.23
C TYR A 48 4.12 -8.26 -9.68
N SER A 49 5.29 -7.77 -9.22
CA SER A 49 6.60 -8.33 -9.55
C SER A 49 6.75 -9.79 -9.12
N LEU A 50 6.14 -10.18 -7.99
CA LEU A 50 6.16 -11.57 -7.52
C LEU A 50 5.45 -12.54 -8.48
N TYR A 51 4.40 -12.06 -9.15
CA TYR A 51 3.58 -12.87 -10.07
C TYR A 51 3.88 -12.58 -11.55
N GLU A 52 4.81 -11.68 -11.85
CA GLU A 52 5.09 -11.20 -13.21
C GLU A 52 5.49 -12.34 -14.16
N GLU A 53 6.35 -13.26 -13.71
CA GLU A 53 6.74 -14.43 -14.51
C GLU A 53 5.52 -15.32 -14.84
N GLN A 54 4.64 -15.54 -13.86
CA GLN A 54 3.41 -16.32 -14.05
C GLN A 54 2.45 -15.62 -15.01
N ILE A 55 2.27 -14.31 -14.86
CA ILE A 55 1.42 -13.47 -15.72
C ILE A 55 1.91 -13.54 -17.17
N LEU A 56 3.22 -13.35 -17.40
CA LEU A 56 3.82 -13.38 -18.74
C LEU A 56 3.72 -14.76 -19.38
N LYS A 57 3.92 -15.82 -18.59
CA LYS A 57 3.75 -17.20 -19.07
C LYS A 57 2.31 -17.44 -19.53
N GLU A 58 1.33 -17.15 -18.69
CA GLU A 58 -0.08 -17.36 -19.01
C GLU A 58 -0.55 -16.46 -20.16
N PHE A 59 -0.03 -15.23 -20.24
CA PHE A 59 -0.26 -14.34 -21.38
C PHE A 59 0.29 -14.95 -22.68
N SER A 60 1.52 -15.45 -22.68
CA SER A 60 2.14 -16.07 -23.86
C SER A 60 1.40 -17.33 -24.33
N GLU A 61 0.88 -18.13 -23.40
CA GLU A 61 0.07 -19.32 -23.69
C GLU A 61 -1.29 -18.90 -24.27
N SER A 62 -1.90 -17.86 -23.74
CA SER A 62 -3.18 -17.31 -24.21
C SER A 62 -3.10 -16.77 -25.65
N GLN A 63 -1.98 -16.17 -26.05
CA GLN A 63 -1.78 -15.65 -27.41
C GLN A 63 -1.85 -16.74 -28.50
N ASN A 64 -1.64 -18.01 -28.15
CA ASN A 64 -1.72 -19.14 -29.08
C ASN A 64 -3.14 -19.72 -29.20
N THR A 65 -4.13 -19.13 -28.54
CA THR A 65 -5.51 -19.62 -28.53
C THR A 65 -6.42 -18.85 -29.48
N ARG A 66 -7.63 -19.37 -29.71
CA ARG A 66 -8.65 -18.74 -30.57
C ARG A 66 -9.20 -17.42 -29.99
N ASN A 67 -8.97 -17.15 -28.71
CA ASN A 67 -9.43 -15.94 -28.02
C ASN A 67 -8.33 -15.42 -27.07
N PRO A 68 -7.38 -14.61 -27.58
CA PRO A 68 -6.29 -14.10 -26.76
C PRO A 68 -6.81 -13.20 -25.64
N GLU A 69 -6.33 -13.42 -24.43
CA GLU A 69 -6.61 -12.58 -23.28
C GLU A 69 -5.60 -11.44 -23.17
N ASN A 70 -6.09 -10.31 -22.66
CA ASN A 70 -5.28 -9.14 -22.34
C ASN A 70 -4.45 -9.38 -21.07
N ILE A 71 -3.21 -8.91 -21.06
CA ILE A 71 -2.28 -9.10 -19.93
C ILE A 71 -2.83 -8.50 -18.63
N GLU A 72 -3.55 -7.39 -18.73
CA GLU A 72 -4.16 -6.68 -17.62
C GLU A 72 -5.21 -7.55 -16.91
N LYS A 73 -6.04 -8.25 -17.68
CA LYS A 73 -7.06 -9.16 -17.12
C LYS A 73 -6.42 -10.36 -16.43
N ILE A 74 -5.35 -10.91 -17.02
CA ILE A 74 -4.60 -12.02 -16.43
C ILE A 74 -3.96 -11.57 -15.12
N ALA A 75 -3.32 -10.40 -15.11
CA ALA A 75 -2.69 -9.82 -13.93
C ALA A 75 -3.68 -9.57 -12.78
N LEU A 76 -4.84 -8.98 -13.08
CA LEU A 76 -5.92 -8.77 -12.11
C LEU A 76 -6.43 -10.10 -11.54
N ARG A 77 -6.57 -11.15 -12.36
CA ARG A 77 -6.99 -12.47 -11.88
C ARG A 77 -5.96 -13.13 -10.97
N ILE A 78 -4.67 -13.03 -11.30
CA ILE A 78 -3.60 -13.72 -10.55
C ILE A 78 -3.27 -12.99 -9.26
N CYS A 79 -3.05 -11.67 -9.32
CA CYS A 79 -2.51 -10.90 -8.20
C CYS A 79 -3.39 -9.72 -7.77
N GLY A 80 -4.46 -9.41 -8.51
CA GLY A 80 -5.40 -8.34 -8.17
C GLY A 80 -4.98 -6.95 -8.61
N PHE A 81 -3.82 -6.79 -9.24
CA PHE A 81 -3.34 -5.50 -9.74
C PHE A 81 -2.68 -5.68 -11.11
N TYR A 82 -2.74 -4.63 -11.92
CA TYR A 82 -1.91 -4.49 -13.10
C TYR A 82 -1.16 -3.16 -12.98
N LEU A 83 0.15 -3.19 -13.21
CA LEU A 83 1.00 -2.01 -13.21
C LEU A 83 1.70 -1.92 -14.56
N GLY A 84 1.34 -0.91 -15.35
CA GLY A 84 2.09 -0.58 -16.56
C GLY A 84 3.50 -0.09 -16.26
N GLU A 85 4.36 -0.01 -17.28
CA GLU A 85 5.78 0.38 -17.12
C GLU A 85 5.97 1.71 -16.38
N LYS A 86 5.10 2.69 -16.63
CA LYS A 86 5.14 4.01 -15.97
C LYS A 86 4.64 4.01 -14.52
N SER A 87 3.90 2.97 -14.16
CA SER A 87 3.33 2.77 -12.82
C SER A 87 4.24 1.94 -11.93
N ARG A 88 5.30 1.35 -12.49
CA ARG A 88 6.31 0.59 -11.74
C ARG A 88 7.11 1.50 -10.83
N TYR A 89 7.40 0.99 -9.63
CA TYR A 89 8.09 1.76 -8.61
C TYR A 89 9.51 2.17 -9.04
N GLU A 90 10.19 1.28 -9.76
CA GLU A 90 11.54 1.51 -10.30
C GLU A 90 11.56 2.64 -11.34
N TYR A 91 10.50 2.78 -12.15
CA TYR A 91 10.37 3.89 -13.10
C TYR A 91 10.28 5.22 -12.36
N LEU A 92 9.44 5.28 -11.33
CA LEU A 92 9.24 6.48 -10.50
C LEU A 92 10.48 6.87 -9.70
N LEU A 93 11.28 5.90 -9.28
CA LEU A 93 12.53 6.14 -8.54
C LEU A 93 13.63 6.73 -9.45
N ASN A 94 13.66 6.34 -10.72
CA ASN A 94 14.70 6.74 -11.68
C ASN A 94 14.31 7.96 -12.54
N LEU A 95 13.16 8.58 -12.25
CA LEU A 95 12.72 9.80 -12.92
C LEU A 95 13.65 10.97 -12.58
N SER A 96 14.13 11.68 -13.61
CA SER A 96 15.03 12.83 -13.46
C SER A 96 14.30 14.10 -13.01
N ASP A 97 15.01 15.00 -12.32
CA ASP A 97 14.53 16.26 -11.73
C ASP A 97 13.78 17.21 -12.70
N SER A 98 13.90 17.00 -14.01
CA SER A 98 13.21 17.78 -15.05
C SER A 98 11.72 17.48 -15.18
N ASN A 99 11.27 16.30 -14.72
CA ASN A 99 9.87 15.90 -14.77
C ASN A 99 9.23 16.05 -13.39
N SER A 100 7.99 16.55 -13.33
CA SER A 100 7.22 16.59 -12.08
C SER A 100 6.98 15.17 -11.59
N ILE A 101 7.59 14.81 -10.47
CA ILE A 101 7.43 13.51 -9.82
C ILE A 101 5.99 13.40 -9.29
N ALA A 102 5.42 14.50 -8.80
CA ALA A 102 4.01 14.52 -8.40
C ALA A 102 3.09 14.10 -9.53
N LYS A 103 3.34 14.60 -10.75
CA LYS A 103 2.58 14.20 -11.95
C LYS A 103 2.77 12.72 -12.26
N ALA A 104 4.00 12.21 -12.23
CA ALA A 104 4.27 10.81 -12.52
C ALA A 104 3.61 9.85 -11.51
N ILE A 105 3.66 10.19 -10.21
CA ILE A 105 2.97 9.41 -9.17
C ILE A 105 1.46 9.46 -9.39
N LYS A 106 0.88 10.63 -9.68
CA LYS A 106 -0.55 10.75 -9.97
C LYS A 106 -0.97 9.88 -11.15
N GLU A 107 -0.24 9.94 -12.27
CA GLU A 107 -0.50 9.12 -13.45
C GLU A 107 -0.39 7.62 -13.14
N ALA A 108 0.55 7.21 -12.29
CA ALA A 108 0.67 5.84 -11.83
C ALA A 108 -0.54 5.38 -10.99
N MET A 109 -1.04 6.24 -10.09
CA MET A 109 -2.23 5.93 -9.29
C MET A 109 -3.49 5.84 -10.17
N GLU A 110 -3.64 6.76 -11.12
CA GLU A 110 -4.76 6.76 -12.07
C GLU A 110 -4.73 5.52 -12.98
N ASP A 111 -3.55 5.10 -13.45
CA ASP A 111 -3.38 3.86 -14.22
C ASP A 111 -3.81 2.65 -13.40
N ILE A 112 -3.33 2.50 -12.16
CA ILE A 112 -3.72 1.39 -11.28
C ILE A 112 -5.24 1.35 -11.06
N GLU A 113 -5.87 2.50 -10.80
CA GLU A 113 -7.33 2.58 -10.62
C GLU A 113 -8.10 2.25 -11.90
N SER A 114 -7.60 2.63 -13.07
CA SER A 114 -8.31 2.44 -14.34
C SER A 114 -8.60 0.96 -14.66
N TRP A 115 -7.80 0.04 -14.09
CA TRP A 115 -7.94 -1.40 -14.25
C TRP A 115 -8.78 -2.06 -13.16
N GLN A 116 -9.20 -1.33 -12.13
CA GLN A 116 -9.95 -1.85 -10.99
C GLN A 116 -11.45 -1.62 -11.14
N ASP A 117 -12.22 -2.34 -10.31
CA ASP A 117 -13.68 -2.18 -10.25
C ASP A 117 -14.10 -0.76 -9.84
N GLU A 118 -15.35 -0.38 -10.13
CA GLU A 118 -15.93 0.94 -9.77
C GLU A 118 -15.75 1.31 -8.29
N LYS A 119 -15.71 0.31 -7.40
CA LYS A 119 -15.53 0.51 -5.96
C LYS A 119 -14.13 1.02 -5.59
N PHE A 120 -13.16 0.87 -6.48
CA PHE A 120 -11.77 1.26 -6.27
C PHE A 120 -11.44 2.62 -6.91
N GLN A 121 -12.38 3.24 -7.61
CA GLN A 121 -12.21 4.56 -8.18
C GLN A 121 -12.09 5.61 -7.06
N ASP A 122 -11.12 6.52 -7.19
CA ASP A 122 -10.85 7.61 -6.26
C ASP A 122 -10.45 7.18 -4.84
N ILE A 123 -9.95 5.95 -4.68
CA ILE A 123 -9.37 5.48 -3.40
C ILE A 123 -7.94 6.00 -3.21
N LEU A 124 -7.15 6.01 -4.28
CA LEU A 124 -5.75 6.38 -4.22
C LEU A 124 -5.59 7.91 -4.26
N PRO A 125 -4.66 8.46 -3.46
CA PRO A 125 -4.36 9.89 -3.53
C PRO A 125 -3.84 10.28 -4.91
N LYS A 126 -4.25 11.46 -5.39
CA LYS A 126 -3.87 11.99 -6.70
C LYS A 126 -3.29 13.40 -6.56
N ASP A 127 -4.15 14.36 -6.23
CA ASP A 127 -3.76 15.78 -6.23
C ASP A 127 -2.92 16.19 -5.02
N ASN A 128 -2.94 15.40 -3.94
CA ASN A 128 -2.18 15.67 -2.72
C ASN A 128 -0.66 15.72 -2.98
N TYR A 129 -0.16 15.02 -4.00
CA TYR A 129 1.26 15.03 -4.37
C TYR A 129 1.75 16.38 -4.87
N TYR A 130 0.91 17.14 -5.59
CA TYR A 130 1.29 18.47 -6.05
C TYR A 130 1.46 19.46 -4.90
N ASN A 131 0.73 19.28 -3.79
CA ASN A 131 0.89 20.14 -2.63
C ASN A 131 2.26 19.91 -1.99
N ILE A 132 2.71 18.65 -1.88
CA ILE A 132 4.05 18.32 -1.38
C ILE A 132 5.13 18.90 -2.30
N GLU A 133 5.01 18.69 -3.62
CA GLU A 133 6.01 19.17 -4.59
C GLU A 133 6.10 20.70 -4.65
N LYS A 134 5.00 21.41 -4.37
CA LYS A 134 4.98 22.88 -4.27
C LYS A 134 5.74 23.39 -3.05
N GLU A 135 5.61 22.71 -1.90
CA GLU A 135 6.33 23.08 -0.69
C GLU A 135 7.83 22.75 -0.84
N ASP A 136 8.14 21.54 -1.30
CA ASP A 136 9.52 21.14 -1.59
C ASP A 136 9.56 19.96 -2.59
N LYS A 137 10.20 20.20 -3.73
CA LYS A 137 10.35 19.22 -4.82
C LYS A 137 11.20 18.01 -4.43
N THR A 138 12.05 18.12 -3.41
CA THR A 138 12.95 17.05 -2.98
C THR A 138 12.25 16.00 -2.13
N ILE A 139 11.11 16.34 -1.50
CA ILE A 139 10.42 15.46 -0.56
C ILE A 139 9.92 14.18 -1.22
N LEU A 140 9.25 14.28 -2.39
CA LEU A 140 8.70 13.12 -3.08
C LEU A 140 9.78 12.11 -3.53
N PRO A 141 10.87 12.52 -4.23
CA PRO A 141 11.95 11.59 -4.57
C PRO A 141 12.63 11.00 -3.33
N GLU A 142 12.86 11.77 -2.26
CA GLU A 142 13.42 11.23 -1.03
C GLU A 142 12.48 10.24 -0.32
N LEU A 143 11.17 10.46 -0.43
CA LEU A 143 10.16 9.56 0.12
C LEU A 143 10.10 8.24 -0.68
N LEU A 144 10.13 8.32 -2.00
CA LEU A 144 10.26 7.14 -2.88
C LEU A 144 11.55 6.38 -2.57
N LYS A 145 12.66 7.08 -2.37
CA LYS A 145 13.93 6.45 -1.99
C LYS A 145 13.84 5.77 -0.63
N THR A 146 13.21 6.41 0.36
CA THR A 146 13.02 5.87 1.70
C THR A 146 12.23 4.56 1.67
N PHE A 147 11.10 4.53 0.97
CA PHE A 147 10.29 3.32 0.88
C PHE A 147 10.87 2.26 -0.07
N SER A 148 11.90 2.62 -0.84
CA SER A 148 12.63 1.64 -1.65
C SER A 148 13.44 0.62 -0.83
N ASP A 149 13.72 0.94 0.44
CA ASP A 149 14.37 0.06 1.41
C ASP A 149 13.51 -1.14 1.82
N ILE A 150 12.20 -1.13 1.53
CA ILE A 150 11.32 -2.28 1.79
C ILE A 150 11.71 -3.43 0.83
N PRO A 151 12.05 -4.64 1.32
CA PRO A 151 12.48 -5.74 0.46
C PRO A 151 11.48 -6.06 -0.66
N LYS A 152 11.95 -6.36 -1.88
CA LYS A 152 11.07 -6.67 -3.04
C LYS A 152 10.26 -7.96 -2.82
N ASP A 153 10.80 -8.88 -2.04
CA ASP A 153 10.18 -10.14 -1.61
C ASP A 153 9.35 -10.01 -0.31
N ALA A 154 9.15 -8.79 0.19
CA ALA A 154 8.34 -8.57 1.40
C ALA A 154 6.90 -9.07 1.18
N SER A 155 6.46 -9.98 2.06
CA SER A 155 5.11 -10.53 2.04
C SER A 155 4.06 -9.46 2.35
N GLY A 156 2.81 -9.71 1.94
CA GLY A 156 1.67 -8.84 2.28
C GLY A 156 1.54 -8.54 3.78
N ASP A 157 1.90 -9.48 4.66
CA ASP A 157 1.88 -9.29 6.12
C ASP A 157 2.87 -8.22 6.60
N VAL A 158 4.01 -8.06 5.92
CA VAL A 158 5.02 -7.04 6.26
C VAL A 158 4.48 -5.67 5.88
N PHE A 159 3.90 -5.54 4.68
CA PHE A 159 3.26 -4.30 4.24
C PHE A 159 2.07 -3.91 5.12
N GLY A 160 1.23 -4.88 5.51
CA GLY A 160 0.11 -4.64 6.42
C GLY A 160 0.58 -4.04 7.76
N LYS A 161 1.64 -4.59 8.36
CA LYS A 161 2.22 -4.06 9.59
C LYS A 161 2.83 -2.67 9.44
N ILE A 162 3.55 -2.42 8.35
CA ILE A 162 4.07 -1.08 8.04
C ILE A 162 2.91 -0.09 7.88
N TYR A 163 1.87 -0.45 7.13
CA TYR A 163 0.71 0.40 6.91
C TYR A 163 -0.03 0.72 8.23
N GLU A 164 -0.28 -0.30 9.06
CA GLU A 164 -0.86 -0.13 10.40
C GLU A 164 0.01 0.74 11.33
N TYR A 165 1.33 0.55 11.30
CA TYR A 165 2.26 1.35 12.08
C TYR A 165 2.18 2.83 11.69
N PHE A 166 2.20 3.14 10.38
CA PHE A 166 2.08 4.51 9.88
C PHE A 166 0.72 5.13 10.24
N LEU A 167 -0.39 4.39 10.08
CA LEU A 167 -1.72 4.83 10.51
C LEU A 167 -1.75 5.19 11.99
N GLY A 168 -1.24 4.32 12.85
CA GLY A 168 -1.19 4.56 14.30
C GLY A 168 -0.34 5.77 14.65
N LYS A 169 0.80 5.98 13.97
CA LYS A 169 1.65 7.15 14.18
C LYS A 169 1.00 8.45 13.73
N PHE A 170 0.33 8.47 12.59
CA PHE A 170 -0.40 9.65 12.12
C PHE A 170 -1.58 10.00 13.02
N ALA A 171 -2.33 8.99 13.49
CA ALA A 171 -3.41 9.19 14.46
C ALA A 171 -2.90 9.80 15.78
N LEU A 172 -1.72 9.39 16.25
CA LEU A 172 -1.09 9.99 17.43
C LEU A 172 -0.61 11.43 17.19
N SER A 173 -0.15 11.76 15.98
CA SER A 173 0.38 13.10 15.67
C SER A 173 -0.70 14.14 15.34
N GLU A 174 -1.89 13.73 14.88
CA GLU A 174 -3.01 14.65 14.62
C GLU A 174 -3.73 15.11 15.89
N GLY A 175 -3.58 14.38 16.99
CA GLY A 175 -4.19 14.71 18.27
C GLY A 175 -5.68 14.38 18.32
N GLN A 176 -6.14 13.94 19.48
CA GLN A 176 -7.51 13.49 19.77
C GLN A 176 -8.55 14.60 19.57
N LYS A 177 -8.97 14.89 18.34
CA LYS A 177 -10.20 15.62 18.05
C LYS A 177 -11.15 14.66 17.33
N GLY A 178 -12.07 14.11 18.12
CA GLY A 178 -12.83 12.89 17.84
C GLY A 178 -13.60 12.89 16.52
N GLY A 179 -13.65 11.70 15.93
CA GLY A 179 -14.48 11.39 14.76
C GLY A 179 -14.44 9.91 14.42
N GLU A 180 -13.27 9.41 14.00
CA GLU A 180 -13.05 8.00 13.68
C GLU A 180 -11.68 7.58 14.21
N PHE A 181 -11.65 6.60 15.11
CA PHE A 181 -10.47 6.22 15.89
C PHE A 181 -9.73 5.06 15.23
N PHE A 182 -8.40 5.17 15.10
CA PHE A 182 -7.56 4.01 14.87
C PHE A 182 -7.62 3.10 16.11
N THR A 183 -8.20 1.92 15.96
CA THR A 183 -8.25 0.91 17.02
C THR A 183 -6.90 0.20 17.10
N PRO A 184 -6.17 0.27 18.25
CA PRO A 184 -4.90 -0.41 18.38
C PRO A 184 -5.02 -1.92 18.08
N THR A 185 -4.01 -2.49 17.43
CA THR A 185 -3.98 -3.91 17.05
C THR A 185 -4.20 -4.85 18.24
N SER A 186 -3.77 -4.46 19.45
CA SER A 186 -4.03 -5.23 20.69
C SER A 186 -5.51 -5.34 21.03
N VAL A 187 -6.29 -4.28 20.78
CA VAL A 187 -7.74 -4.24 21.02
C VAL A 187 -8.47 -5.03 19.93
N VAL A 188 -8.09 -4.83 18.66
CA VAL A 188 -8.64 -5.62 17.53
C VAL A 188 -8.40 -7.11 17.75
N ARG A 189 -7.16 -7.49 18.06
CA ARG A 189 -6.79 -8.89 18.31
C ARG A 189 -7.55 -9.48 19.48
N PHE A 190 -7.70 -8.75 20.59
CA PHE A 190 -8.51 -9.19 21.72
C PHE A 190 -9.97 -9.44 21.31
N ILE A 191 -10.58 -8.52 20.56
CA ILE A 191 -11.96 -8.67 20.10
C ILE A 191 -12.09 -9.90 19.18
N VAL A 192 -11.14 -10.11 18.26
CA VAL A 192 -11.14 -11.29 17.37
C VAL A 192 -10.94 -12.59 18.15
N GLU A 193 -10.04 -12.61 19.14
CA GLU A 193 -9.80 -13.78 20.00
C GLU A 193 -11.00 -14.08 20.93
N VAL A 194 -11.82 -13.08 21.28
CA VAL A 194 -13.04 -13.28 22.08
C VAL A 194 -14.24 -13.71 21.23
N ILE A 195 -14.40 -13.12 20.04
CA ILE A 195 -15.53 -13.41 19.15
C ILE A 195 -15.35 -14.76 18.44
N GLU A 196 -14.11 -15.15 18.17
CA GLU A 196 -13.76 -16.37 17.45
C GLU A 196 -14.61 -16.62 16.18
N PRO A 197 -14.62 -15.69 15.20
CA PRO A 197 -15.52 -15.77 14.05
C PRO A 197 -15.02 -16.82 13.04
N TYR A 198 -15.31 -18.10 13.28
CA TYR A 198 -14.89 -19.21 12.41
C TYR A 198 -15.72 -19.35 11.13
N SER A 199 -16.95 -18.83 11.10
CA SER A 199 -17.81 -18.80 9.92
C SER A 199 -18.91 -17.73 10.04
N GLY A 200 -19.44 -17.27 8.92
CA GLY A 200 -20.51 -16.25 8.86
C GLY A 200 -20.03 -14.88 8.37
N LYS A 201 -20.89 -13.87 8.54
CA LYS A 201 -20.60 -12.48 8.13
C LYS A 201 -20.22 -11.67 9.37
N ILE A 202 -19.07 -10.99 9.31
CA ILE A 202 -18.66 -10.05 10.34
C ILE A 202 -19.25 -8.69 9.98
N PHE A 203 -19.95 -8.08 10.94
CA PHE A 203 -20.50 -6.74 10.79
C PHE A 203 -19.77 -5.80 11.75
N ASP A 204 -19.24 -4.72 11.18
CA ASP A 204 -18.58 -3.66 11.93
C ASP A 204 -19.21 -2.33 11.55
N PRO A 205 -20.13 -1.79 12.38
CA PRO A 205 -20.88 -0.58 12.04
C PRO A 205 -20.04 0.70 12.03
N ALA A 206 -18.79 0.65 12.50
CA ALA A 206 -17.93 1.83 12.66
C ALA A 206 -16.46 1.56 12.30
N PHE A 207 -16.17 0.51 11.52
CA PHE A 207 -14.81 0.12 11.08
C PHE A 207 -13.76 0.02 12.21
N ILE A 208 -14.19 -0.36 13.43
CA ILE A 208 -13.33 -0.52 14.61
C ILE A 208 -12.37 -1.70 14.45
N LEU A 209 -12.77 -2.72 13.69
CA LEU A 209 -12.02 -3.93 13.37
C LEU A 209 -11.41 -3.79 11.97
N ASN A 210 -10.30 -3.05 11.86
CA ASN A 210 -9.48 -3.09 10.66
C ASN A 210 -8.81 -4.47 10.55
N PHE A 211 -9.50 -5.42 9.91
CA PHE A 211 -8.99 -6.76 9.67
C PHE A 211 -7.86 -6.73 8.62
N SER A 212 -6.62 -6.63 9.07
CA SER A 212 -5.51 -7.23 8.32
C SER A 212 -5.64 -8.75 8.44
N LYS A 213 -5.62 -9.48 7.32
CA LYS A 213 -5.68 -10.96 7.29
C LYS A 213 -4.61 -11.61 8.19
N SER A 214 -3.56 -10.90 8.54
CA SER A 214 -2.53 -11.32 9.51
C SER A 214 -3.02 -11.44 10.96
N THR A 215 -4.18 -10.86 11.29
CA THR A 215 -4.81 -10.92 12.63
C THR A 215 -5.59 -12.22 12.83
N ILE A 216 -5.98 -12.90 11.73
CA ILE A 216 -6.59 -14.22 11.77
C ILE A 216 -5.46 -15.24 11.76
N ASN A 217 -5.30 -15.94 12.87
CA ASN A 217 -4.21 -16.89 13.11
C ASN A 217 -4.03 -17.88 11.92
N PRO A 218 -2.84 -17.96 11.29
CA PRO A 218 -2.59 -18.80 10.12
C PRO A 218 -2.73 -20.31 10.39
N SER A 219 -2.85 -20.71 11.66
CA SER A 219 -3.11 -22.10 12.09
C SER A 219 -4.45 -22.66 11.60
N TYR A 220 -5.37 -21.80 11.15
CA TYR A 220 -6.73 -22.20 10.74
C TYR A 220 -6.93 -22.31 9.21
N ASN A 221 -5.89 -22.08 8.40
CA ASN A 221 -5.93 -22.28 6.94
C ASN A 221 -5.83 -23.76 6.50
N LYS A 222 -5.80 -24.70 7.44
CA LYS A 222 -5.98 -26.12 7.15
C LYS A 222 -7.36 -26.52 7.63
N LEU A 223 -8.37 -26.42 6.77
CA LEU A 223 -9.60 -27.24 6.75
C LEU A 223 -10.58 -26.60 5.74
N SER A 224 -10.26 -26.68 4.46
CA SER A 224 -11.25 -26.65 3.38
C SER A 224 -10.64 -27.31 2.14
N ALA A 225 -10.74 -28.64 2.08
CA ALA A 225 -10.88 -29.38 0.84
C ALA A 225 -12.38 -29.64 0.64
#